data_AF-A0A1W2LMA4-F1
#
_entry.id   AF-A0A1W2LMA4-F1
#
_cell.length_a   1.000
_cell.length_b   1.000
_cell.length_c   1.000
_cell.angle_alpha   90.00
_cell.angle_beta   90.00
_cell.angle_gamma   90.00
#
_symmetry.space_group_name_H-M   'P 1'
#
loop_
_entity.id
_entity.type
_entity.pdbx_description
1 polymer ?
#
loop_
_entity_poly.entity_id
_entity_poly.type
_entity_poly.pdbx_seq_one_letter_code
_entity_poly.pdbx_strand_id
1 'polypeptide(L)' 'MSPTENWREFVVTHADGGVLDGIVTRVLPFGAFVEVAPGMEGLLPTVGGTGPFAAGAAVAVRLDKLDVQNRRFSLTLA' A
#
# COMPACT_ATOMS: atom_id res chain seq x y z
N MET A 1 -17.83 13.32 -0.18
CA MET A 1 -17.39 12.17 0.64
C MET A 1 -16.30 12.64 1.57
N SER A 2 -16.39 12.31 2.86
CA SER A 2 -15.41 12.71 3.87
C SER A 2 -14.19 11.77 3.84
N PRO A 3 -12.95 12.24 4.11
CA PRO A 3 -11.74 11.39 4.07
C PRO A 3 -11.80 10.14 4.96
N THR A 4 -12.65 10.15 5.99
CA THR A 4 -12.84 9.02 6.91
C THR A 4 -13.72 7.91 6.34
N GLU A 5 -14.63 8.22 5.40
CA GLU A 5 -15.51 7.23 4.77
C GLU A 5 -14.69 6.32 3.84
N ASN A 6 -13.85 6.94 3.00
CA ASN A 6 -12.99 6.24 2.03
C ASN A 6 -12.05 5.22 2.72
N TRP A 7 -11.55 5.52 3.93
CA TRP A 7 -10.70 4.60 4.69
C TRP A 7 -11.48 3.36 5.15
N ARG A 8 -12.70 3.55 5.66
CA ARG A 8 -13.53 2.42 6.12
C ARG A 8 -13.89 1.50 4.96
N GLU A 9 -14.28 2.07 3.83
CA GLU A 9 -14.57 1.30 2.62
C GLU A 9 -13.35 0.53 2.11
N PHE A 10 -12.18 1.18 2.11
CA PHE A 10 -10.92 0.53 1.77
C PHE A 10 -10.63 -0.67 2.69
N VAL A 11 -10.79 -0.49 4.01
CA VAL A 11 -10.59 -1.57 4.98
C VAL A 11 -11.54 -2.73 4.73
N VAL A 12 -12.83 -2.46 4.53
CA VAL A 12 -13.83 -3.52 4.33
C VAL A 12 -13.59 -4.28 3.02
N THR A 13 -13.19 -3.57 1.96
CA THR A 13 -13.02 -4.13 0.61
C THR A 13 -11.72 -4.93 0.45
N HIS A 14 -10.72 -4.69 1.30
CA HIS A 14 -9.39 -5.29 1.16
C HIS A 14 -8.92 -6.07 2.40
N ALA A 15 -9.79 -6.23 3.41
CA ALA A 15 -9.48 -7.03 4.60
C ALA A 15 -9.25 -8.52 4.29
N ASP A 16 -9.73 -9.02 3.16
CA ASP A 16 -9.56 -10.41 2.70
C ASP A 16 -8.18 -10.72 2.10
N GLY A 17 -7.30 -9.72 1.95
CA GLY A 17 -5.93 -9.95 1.47
C GLY A 17 -5.83 -10.13 -0.06
N GLY A 18 -6.75 -9.52 -0.80
CA GLY A 18 -6.72 -9.42 -2.25
C GLY A 18 -5.46 -8.76 -2.81
N VAL A 19 -5.22 -8.97 -4.11
CA VAL A 19 -4.15 -8.29 -4.86
C VAL A 19 -4.65 -6.91 -5.28
N LEU A 20 -3.81 -5.91 -5.04
CA LEU A 20 -4.02 -4.51 -5.32
C LEU A 20 -3.00 -4.03 -6.34
N ASP A 21 -3.45 -3.31 -7.35
CA ASP A 21 -2.58 -2.56 -8.23
C ASP A 21 -2.21 -1.24 -7.55
N GLY A 22 -0.92 -1.05 -7.29
CA GLY A 22 -0.39 0.15 -6.66
C GLY A 22 0.62 0.87 -7.53
N ILE A 23 0.75 2.17 -7.35
CA ILE A 23 1.79 2.99 -7.98
C ILE A 23 2.79 3.42 -6.92
N VAL A 24 4.08 3.19 -7.17
CA VAL A 24 5.14 3.68 -6.29
C VAL A 24 5.17 5.20 -6.33
N THR A 25 4.83 5.88 -5.23
CA THR A 25 4.87 7.35 -5.14
C THR A 25 6.22 7.84 -4.66
N ARG A 26 6.88 7.08 -3.78
CA ARG A 26 8.18 7.46 -3.20
C ARG A 26 9.02 6.25 -2.84
N VAL A 27 10.31 6.34 -3.13
CA VAL A 27 11.29 5.27 -2.85
C VAL A 27 12.16 5.69 -1.68
N LEU A 28 12.40 4.77 -0.75
CA LEU A 28 13.22 4.94 0.44
C LEU A 28 14.30 3.83 0.51
N PRO A 29 15.38 4.01 1.29
CA PRO A 29 16.42 2.99 1.40
C PRO A 29 15.94 1.64 1.94
N PHE A 30 14.84 1.62 2.70
CA PHE A 30 14.28 0.44 3.35
C PHE A 30 12.91 0.01 2.80
N GLY A 31 12.42 0.67 1.73
CA GLY A 31 11.15 0.31 1.12
C GLY A 31 10.66 1.34 0.10
N ALA A 32 9.39 1.24 -0.26
CA ALA A 32 8.72 2.20 -1.11
C ALA A 32 7.33 2.49 -0.55
N PHE A 33 6.89 3.73 -0.68
CA PHE A 33 5.49 4.08 -0.52
C PHE A 33 4.75 3.81 -1.82
N VAL A 34 3.63 3.12 -1.71
CA VAL A 34 2.79 2.69 -2.83
C VAL A 34 1.38 3.19 -2.58
N GLU A 35 0.86 3.99 -3.51
CA GLU A 35 -0.53 4.41 -3.51
C GLU A 35 -1.37 3.36 -4.23
N VAL A 36 -2.36 2.80 -3.53
CA VAL A 36 -3.28 1.77 -4.06
C VAL A 36 -4.69 2.32 -4.33
N ALA A 37 -4.99 3.51 -3.81
CA ALA A 37 -6.21 4.27 -4.07
C ALA A 37 -5.97 5.74 -3.72
N PRO A 38 -6.79 6.70 -4.19
CA PRO A 38 -6.58 8.12 -3.94
C PRO A 38 -6.45 8.46 -2.44
N GLY A 39 -5.24 8.85 -2.01
CA GLY A 39 -4.94 9.16 -0.61
C GLY A 39 -4.73 7.94 0.30
N MET A 40 -4.66 6.73 -0.26
CA MET A 40 -4.36 5.47 0.44
C MET A 40 -2.95 5.02 0.07
N GLU A 41 -1.99 5.44 0.88
CA GLU A 41 -0.58 5.13 0.68
C GLU A 41 -0.08 4.15 1.76
N GLY A 42 0.48 3.03 1.32
CA GLY A 42 1.03 1.97 2.19
C GLY A 42 2.54 1.85 2.04
N LEU A 43 3.20 1.34 3.07
CA LEU A 43 4.63 1.06 3.02
C LEU A 43 4.87 -0.37 2.51
N LEU A 44 5.61 -0.51 1.42
CA LEU A 44 6.14 -1.77 0.89
C LEU A 44 7.61 -1.92 1.30
N PRO A 45 7.96 -2.81 2.24
CA PRO A 45 9.35 -3.01 2.67
C PRO A 45 10.18 -3.72 1.57
N THR A 46 11.42 -3.28 1.33
CA THR A 46 12.36 -3.94 0.37
C THR A 46 13.08 -5.16 0.98
N VAL A 47 12.54 -5.78 2.03
CA VAL A 47 13.20 -6.90 2.72
C VAL A 47 13.41 -8.07 1.76
N GLY A 48 14.66 -8.35 1.39
CA GLY A 48 15.02 -9.52 0.58
C GLY A 48 15.34 -9.30 -0.90
N GLY A 49 15.45 -8.06 -1.39
CA GLY A 49 16.03 -7.79 -2.72
C GLY A 49 15.02 -7.68 -3.87
N THR A 50 13.78 -7.32 -3.58
CA THR A 50 12.74 -7.06 -4.58
C THR A 50 12.91 -5.69 -5.24
N GLY A 51 13.86 -5.64 -6.18
CA GLY A 51 13.93 -4.73 -7.33
C GLY A 51 14.05 -3.22 -7.06
N PRO A 52 14.58 -2.43 -8.02
CA PRO A 52 14.55 -0.98 -7.92
C PRO A 52 13.11 -0.52 -8.11
N PHE A 53 12.39 -0.30 -7.01
CA PHE A 53 11.16 0.48 -7.06
C PHE A 53 11.53 1.84 -7.66
N ALA A 54 10.93 2.15 -8.81
CA ALA A 54 11.05 3.46 -9.43
C ALA A 54 9.77 4.24 -9.12
N ALA A 55 9.90 5.52 -8.78
CA ALA A 55 8.74 6.38 -8.63
C ALA A 55 7.93 6.40 -9.94
N GLY A 56 6.62 6.16 -9.85
CA GLY A 56 5.71 6.00 -10.98
C GLY A 56 5.57 4.57 -11.51
N ALA A 57 6.32 3.59 -10.98
CA ALA A 57 6.17 2.19 -11.39
C ALA A 57 4.89 1.58 -10.83
N ALA A 58 4.17 0.83 -11.67
CA ALA A 58 3.05 0.00 -11.25
C ALA A 58 3.56 -1.31 -10.61
N VAL A 59 3.00 -1.67 -9.47
CA VAL A 59 3.36 -2.86 -8.69
C VAL A 59 2.10 -3.54 -8.16
N ALA A 60 2.03 -4.87 -8.30
CA ALA A 60 0.99 -5.67 -7.67
C ALA A 60 1.40 -5.96 -6.22
N VAL A 61 0.57 -5.52 -5.29
CA VAL A 61 0.80 -5.62 -3.85
C VAL A 61 -0.37 -6.26 -3.14
N ARG A 62 -0.14 -6.74 -1.92
CA ARG A 62 -1.17 -7.27 -1.03
C ARG A 62 -1.05 -6.58 0.31
N LEU A 63 -2.17 -6.47 1.02
CA LEU A 63 -2.18 -6.02 2.41
C LEU A 63 -1.53 -7.08 3.29
N ASP A 64 -0.39 -6.74 3.90
CA ASP A 64 0.29 -7.58 4.89
C ASP A 64 -0.26 -7.28 6.29
N LYS A 65 -0.33 -5.99 6.64
CA LYS A 65 -0.85 -5.52 7.92
C LYS A 65 -1.68 -4.28 7.76
N LEU A 66 -2.74 -4.18 8.56
CA LEU A 66 -3.62 -3.03 8.59
C LEU A 66 -3.75 -2.53 10.03
N ASP A 67 -3.38 -1.27 10.24
CA ASP A 67 -3.54 -0.54 11.50
C ASP A 67 -4.65 0.51 11.33
N VAL A 68 -5.87 0.10 11.66
CA VAL A 68 -7.06 0.94 11.55
C VAL A 68 -7.01 2.13 12.52
N GLN A 69 -6.37 1.97 13.68
CA GLN A 69 -6.30 3.02 14.70
C GLN A 69 -5.43 4.18 14.23
N ASN A 70 -4.28 3.84 13.65
CA ASN A 70 -3.32 4.81 13.14
C ASN A 70 -3.55 5.18 11.66
N ARG A 71 -4.57 4.61 11.01
CA ARG A 71 -4.87 4.75 9.57
C ARG A 71 -3.66 4.46 8.69
N ARG A 72 -2.98 3.35 8.98
CA ARG A 72 -1.77 2.92 8.29
C ARG A 72 -1.89 1.48 7.85
N PHE A 73 -1.19 1.12 6.80
CA PHE A 73 -1.09 -0.26 6.35
C PHE A 73 0.27 -0.54 5.74
N SER A 74 0.67 -1.80 5.86
CA SER A 74 1.87 -2.34 5.24
C SER A 74 1.48 -3.22 4.07
N LEU A 75 2.30 -3.15 3.03
CA LEU A 75 2.13 -3.88 1.80
C LEU A 75 3.23 -4.94 1.68
N THR A 76 2.90 -6.00 0.97
CA THR A 76 3.85 -7.00 0.49
C THR A 76 3.63 -7.22 -1.00
N LEU A 77 4.60 -7.79 -1.70
CA LEU A 77 4.40 -8.14 -3.12
C LEU A 77 3.44 -9.32 -3.24
N ALA A 78 2.62 -9.29 -4.30
CA ALA A 78 1.63 -10.32 -4.60
C ALA A 78 2.24 -11.63 -5.11
#